data_AF-A0A842J8W8-F1
#
_entry.id   AF-A0A842J8W8-F1
#
_cell.length_a   1.000
_cell.length_b   1.000
_cell.length_c   1.000
_cell.angle_alpha   90.00
_cell.angle_beta   90.00
_cell.angle_gamma   90.00
#
_symmetry.space_group_name_H-M   'P 1'
#
loop_
_entity.id
_entity.type
_entity.pdbx_description
1 polymer ?
#
loop_
_entity_poly.entity_id
_entity_poly.type
_entity_poly.pdbx_seq_one_letter_code
_entity_poly.pdbx_strand_id
1 'polypeptide(L)'
;MDKAKEIQDFYASKVKNACRPEIRRYSALQMAFFKAKRSGEDISVLKQELENARREAMIKAIGCLDEHEHFEVIATLSDNGKIRSMPDFFKNCII
;
A
#
# COMPACT_ATOMS: atom_id res chain seq x y z
N MET A 1 11.99 -23.05 -4.89
CA MET A 1 11.13 -21.88 -4.68
C MET A 1 11.97 -20.63 -4.95
N ASP A 2 11.34 -19.57 -5.46
CA ASP A 2 12.03 -18.32 -5.78
C ASP A 2 12.28 -17.54 -4.47
N LYS A 3 13.55 -17.50 -4.03
CA LYS A 3 13.97 -16.86 -2.77
C LYS A 3 13.63 -15.38 -2.73
N ALA A 4 13.63 -14.69 -3.89
CA ALA A 4 13.26 -13.29 -3.97
C ALA A 4 11.78 -13.08 -3.63
N LYS A 5 10.92 -13.99 -4.10
CA LYS A 5 9.49 -13.97 -3.79
C LYS A 5 9.22 -14.24 -2.30
N GLU A 6 9.93 -15.18 -1.69
CA GLU A 6 9.77 -15.49 -0.25
C GLU A 6 10.06 -14.26 0.63
N ILE A 7 11.13 -13.54 0.33
CA ILE A 7 11.51 -12.29 1.02
C ILE A 7 10.43 -11.21 0.82
N GLN A 8 9.96 -11.02 -0.42
CA GLN A 8 8.90 -10.06 -0.72
C GLN A 8 7.60 -10.39 0.02
N ASP A 9 7.18 -11.66 0.01
CA ASP A 9 5.94 -12.11 0.67
C ASP A 9 6.04 -11.95 2.20
N PHE A 10 7.22 -12.24 2.79
CA PHE A 10 7.47 -12.04 4.22
C PHE A 10 7.32 -10.57 4.63
N TYR A 11 8.03 -9.65 3.95
CA TYR A 11 7.95 -8.23 4.28
C TYR A 11 6.59 -7.63 3.92
N ALA A 12 5.95 -8.08 2.84
CA ALA A 12 4.60 -7.65 2.50
C ALA A 12 3.60 -8.03 3.59
N SER A 13 3.73 -9.22 4.18
CA SER A 13 2.92 -9.65 5.33
C SER A 13 3.15 -8.77 6.55
N LYS A 14 4.42 -8.46 6.88
CA LYS A 14 4.79 -7.55 7.97
C LYS A 14 4.12 -6.17 7.79
N VAL A 15 4.28 -5.56 6.62
CA VAL A 15 3.70 -4.25 6.29
C VAL A 15 2.17 -4.30 6.33
N LYS A 16 1.54 -5.31 5.71
CA LYS A 16 0.07 -5.48 5.70
C LYS A 16 -0.51 -5.57 7.10
N ASN A 17 0.16 -6.28 8.01
CA ASN A 17 -0.30 -6.41 9.39
C ASN A 17 -0.18 -5.08 10.14
N ALA A 18 0.94 -4.35 9.97
CA ALA A 18 1.14 -3.05 10.61
C ALA A 18 0.18 -1.96 10.08
N CYS A 19 -0.13 -2.00 8.79
CA CYS A 19 -1.01 -1.04 8.12
C CYS A 19 -2.49 -1.48 8.06
N ARG A 20 -2.87 -2.58 8.72
CA ARG A 20 -4.25 -3.11 8.66
C ARG A 20 -5.33 -2.07 8.98
N PRO A 21 -5.18 -1.19 10.00
CA PRO A 21 -6.16 -0.12 10.25
C PRO A 21 -6.27 0.88 9.10
N GLU A 22 -5.15 1.31 8.55
CA GLU A 22 -5.08 2.28 7.45
C GLU A 22 -5.66 1.71 6.16
N ILE A 23 -5.36 0.43 5.86
CA ILE A 23 -5.94 -0.29 4.72
C ILE A 23 -7.46 -0.35 4.84
N ARG A 24 -7.98 -0.71 6.02
CA ARG A 24 -9.43 -0.74 6.27
C ARG A 24 -10.08 0.62 6.06
N ARG A 25 -9.45 1.69 6.57
CA ARG A 25 -9.93 3.07 6.40
C ARG A 25 -9.94 3.48 4.92
N TYR A 26 -8.86 3.19 4.21
CA TYR A 26 -8.75 3.47 2.78
C TYR A 26 -9.82 2.71 1.97
N SER A 27 -10.02 1.41 2.22
CA SER A 27 -11.06 0.62 1.55
C SER A 27 -12.48 1.16 1.83
N ALA A 28 -12.76 1.56 3.07
CA ALA A 28 -14.06 2.14 3.42
C ALA A 28 -14.32 3.46 2.70
N LEU A 29 -13.34 4.37 2.67
CA LEU A 29 -13.41 5.63 1.93
C LEU A 29 -13.54 5.40 0.43
N GLN A 30 -12.84 4.41 -0.11
CA GLN A 30 -12.92 4.06 -1.53
C GLN A 30 -14.34 3.59 -1.90
N MET A 31 -14.95 2.74 -1.06
CA MET A 31 -16.35 2.32 -1.26
C MET A 31 -17.32 3.50 -1.15
N ALA A 32 -17.15 4.38 -0.16
CA ALA A 32 -17.98 5.58 0.01
C ALA A 32 -17.86 6.52 -1.21
N PHE A 33 -16.64 6.76 -1.67
CA PHE A 33 -16.36 7.55 -2.87
C PHE A 33 -17.07 6.99 -4.11
N PHE A 34 -16.98 5.67 -4.36
CA PHE A 34 -17.65 5.06 -5.49
C PHE A 34 -19.18 5.15 -5.40
N LYS A 35 -19.73 5.00 -4.19
CA LYS A 35 -21.17 5.16 -3.96
C LYS A 35 -21.63 6.58 -4.25
N ALA A 36 -20.98 7.58 -3.65
CA ALA A 36 -21.31 9.00 -3.84
C ALA A 36 -21.18 9.43 -5.31
N LYS A 37 -20.11 8.99 -5.98
CA LYS A 37 -19.90 9.23 -7.43
C LYS A 37 -21.04 8.67 -8.28
N ARG A 38 -21.57 7.49 -7.93
CA ARG A 38 -22.70 6.87 -8.65
C ARG A 38 -24.02 7.58 -8.36
N SER A 39 -24.20 8.11 -7.16
CA SER A 39 -25.38 8.89 -6.77
C SER A 39 -25.40 10.32 -7.33
N GLY A 40 -24.29 10.80 -7.93
CA GLY A 40 -24.16 12.18 -8.40
C GLY A 40 -23.97 13.20 -7.27
N GLU A 41 -23.52 12.75 -6.09
CA GLU A 41 -23.22 13.60 -4.94
C GLU A 41 -21.90 14.37 -5.14
N ASP A 42 -21.70 15.47 -4.40
CA ASP A 42 -20.40 16.14 -4.36
C ASP A 42 -19.37 15.24 -3.67
N ILE A 43 -18.33 14.87 -4.45
CA ILE A 43 -17.26 13.98 -4.04
C ILE A 43 -15.97 14.72 -3.64
N SER A 44 -15.96 16.06 -3.65
CA SER A 44 -14.75 16.85 -3.40
C SER A 44 -14.09 16.51 -2.05
N VAL A 45 -14.89 16.48 -0.99
CA VAL A 45 -14.44 16.11 0.37
C VAL A 45 -13.98 14.66 0.42
N LEU A 46 -14.79 13.72 -0.08
CA LEU A 46 -14.46 12.29 -0.09
C LEU A 46 -13.19 11.98 -0.90
N LYS A 47 -12.96 12.71 -1.99
CA LYS A 47 -11.74 12.59 -2.79
C LYS A 47 -10.52 13.01 -1.96
N GLN A 48 -10.60 14.14 -1.28
CA GLN A 48 -9.51 14.62 -0.43
C GLN A 48 -9.24 13.67 0.74
N GLU A 49 -10.28 13.16 1.39
CA GLU A 49 -10.14 12.17 2.46
C GLU A 49 -9.52 10.86 1.98
N LEU A 50 -9.91 10.38 0.79
CA LEU A 50 -9.34 9.19 0.18
C LEU A 50 -7.84 9.37 -0.15
N GLU A 51 -7.47 10.52 -0.71
CA GLU A 51 -6.07 10.86 -0.97
C GLU A 51 -5.25 10.96 0.31
N ASN A 52 -5.80 11.55 1.37
CA ASN A 52 -5.16 11.63 2.67
C ASN A 52 -4.97 10.25 3.31
N ALA A 53 -6.01 9.40 3.31
CA ALA A 53 -5.92 8.05 3.83
C ALA A 53 -4.87 7.20 3.07
N ARG A 54 -4.78 7.36 1.75
CA ARG A 54 -3.73 6.72 0.95
C ARG A 54 -2.34 7.20 1.35
N ARG A 55 -2.16 8.50 1.56
CA ARG A 55 -0.87 9.08 1.97
C ARG A 55 -0.45 8.58 3.35
N GLU A 56 -1.37 8.56 4.32
CA GLU A 56 -1.14 8.04 5.67
C GLU A 56 -0.72 6.55 5.63
N ALA A 57 -1.45 5.74 4.85
CA ALA A 57 -1.12 4.32 4.67
C ALA A 57 0.29 4.13 4.08
N MET A 58 0.67 4.92 3.06
CA MET A 58 1.99 4.86 2.44
C MET A 58 3.11 5.26 3.41
N ILE A 59 2.95 6.36 4.16
CA ILE A 59 3.96 6.83 5.12
C ILE A 59 4.21 5.74 6.17
N LYS A 60 3.14 5.16 6.71
CA LYS A 60 3.26 4.10 7.70
C LYS A 60 3.87 2.82 7.12
N ALA A 61 3.52 2.46 5.89
CA ALA A 61 4.08 1.29 5.20
C ALA A 61 5.60 1.42 5.03
N ILE A 62 6.08 2.59 4.60
CA ILE A 62 7.51 2.88 4.46
C ILE A 62 8.21 2.82 5.82
N GLY A 63 7.61 3.42 6.86
CA GLY A 63 8.17 3.44 8.21
C GLY A 63 8.07 2.11 8.97
N CYS A 64 7.39 1.10 8.41
CA CYS A 64 7.29 -0.23 9.03
C CYS A 64 8.55 -1.08 8.84
N LEU A 65 9.35 -0.75 7.84
CA LEU A 65 10.61 -1.42 7.55
C LEU A 65 11.77 -0.54 8.01
N ASP A 66 12.75 -1.16 8.67
CA ASP A 66 14.03 -0.50 8.94
C ASP A 66 14.93 -0.50 7.71
N GLU A 67 16.04 0.23 7.77
CA GLU A 67 16.99 0.39 6.66
C GLU A 67 17.49 -0.96 6.10
N HIS A 68 17.77 -1.94 6.96
CA HIS A 68 18.25 -3.26 6.54
C HIS A 68 17.16 -4.01 5.77
N GLU A 69 15.94 -3.99 6.28
CA GLU A 69 14.78 -4.61 5.64
C GLU A 69 14.44 -3.94 4.30
N HIS A 70 14.61 -2.61 4.19
CA HIS A 70 14.50 -1.92 2.90
C HIS A 70 15.52 -2.45 1.89
N PHE A 71 16.78 -2.63 2.31
CA PHE A 71 17.82 -3.18 1.43
C PHE A 71 17.55 -4.63 1.01
N GLU A 72 17.01 -5.46 1.90
CA GLU A 72 16.61 -6.83 1.55
C GLU A 72 15.53 -6.83 0.47
N VAL A 73 14.50 -5.99 0.61
CA VAL A 73 13.47 -5.88 -0.44
C VAL A 73 14.07 -5.34 -1.74
N ILE A 74 14.92 -4.31 -1.69
CA ILE A 74 15.59 -3.75 -2.88
C ILE A 74 16.38 -4.83 -3.62
N ALA A 75 17.10 -5.71 -2.92
CA ALA A 75 17.88 -6.79 -3.51
C ALA A 75 17.03 -7.83 -4.26
N THR A 76 15.72 -7.86 -4.00
CA THR A 76 14.75 -8.75 -4.69
C THR A 76 14.05 -8.10 -5.87
N LEU A 77 14.22 -6.80 -6.08
CA LEU A 77 13.57 -6.08 -7.17
C LEU A 77 14.20 -6.49 -8.52
N SER A 78 13.35 -6.71 -9.52
CA SER A 78 13.77 -7.06 -10.87
C SER A 78 12.99 -6.23 -11.88
N ASP A 79 13.69 -5.75 -12.92
CA ASP A 79 13.10 -4.93 -13.99
C ASP A 79 11.94 -5.63 -14.73
N ASN A 80 11.96 -6.98 -14.77
CA ASN A 80 10.93 -7.80 -15.39
C ASN A 80 9.84 -8.27 -14.42
N GLY A 81 9.95 -7.92 -13.13
CA GLY A 81 9.00 -8.30 -12.08
C GLY A 81 7.71 -7.47 -12.09
N LYS A 82 6.70 -7.96 -11.37
CA LYS A 82 5.48 -7.18 -11.03
C LYS A 82 5.78 -6.05 -10.05
N ILE A 83 6.79 -6.24 -9.20
CA ILE A 83 7.29 -5.25 -8.25
C ILE A 83 8.67 -4.83 -8.75
N ARG A 84 8.75 -3.61 -9.29
CA ARG A 84 9.97 -3.08 -9.94
C ARG A 84 10.67 -2.01 -9.10
N SER A 85 10.00 -1.54 -8.05
CA SER A 85 10.46 -0.44 -7.23
C SER A 85 9.92 -0.56 -5.82
N MET A 86 10.58 0.07 -4.85
CA MET A 86 10.09 0.17 -3.48
C MET A 86 8.71 0.84 -3.38
N PRO A 87 8.42 1.93 -4.10
CA PRO A 87 7.06 2.47 -4.17
C PRO A 87 6.03 1.45 -4.63
N ASP A 88 6.34 0.59 -5.61
CA ASP A 88 5.41 -0.41 -6.09
C ASP A 88 5.23 -1.56 -5.10
N PHE A 89 6.28 -1.90 -4.36
CA PHE A 89 6.19 -2.85 -3.24
C PHE A 89 5.18 -2.36 -2.20
N PHE A 90 5.34 -1.14 -1.70
CA PHE A 90 4.45 -0.59 -0.68
C PHE A 90 3.02 -0.37 -1.20
N LYS A 91 2.85 0.04 -2.46
CA LYS A 91 1.52 0.11 -3.09
C LYS A 91 0.83 -1.26 -3.08
N ASN A 92 1.53 -2.34 -3.45
CA ASN A 92 0.99 -3.71 -3.40
C ASN A 92 0.70 -4.20 -1.97
N CYS A 93 1.28 -3.56 -0.96
CA CYS A 93 0.98 -3.87 0.44
C CYS A 93 -0.33 -3.22 0.92
N ILE A 94 -0.69 -2.06 0.39
CA ILE A 94 -1.84 -1.27 0.88
C ILE A 94 -3.09 -1.35 -0.01
N ILE A 95 -2.98 -1.93 -1.21
CA ILE A 95 -4.07 -2.07 -2.20
C ILE A 95 -4.58 -3.52 -2.22
#